data_AF-A0A151TNG8-F1
#
_entry.id   AF-A0A151TNG8-F1
#
_cell.length_a   1.000
_cell.length_b   1.000
_cell.length_c   1.000
_cell.angle_alpha   90.00
_cell.angle_beta   90.00
_cell.angle_gamma   90.00
#
_symmetry.space_group_name_H-M   'P 1'
#
loop_
_entity.id
_entity.type
_entity.pdbx_description
1 polymer ?
#
loop_
_entity_poly.entity_id
_entity_poly.type
_entity_poly.pdbx_seq_one_letter_code
_entity_poly.pdbx_strand_id
1 'polypeptide(L)' 'FSKIVMPLTQLSKKDQLFMWTNACETSFQELKRRLTTSLILVLLDPNEPFDVFCDASH' A
#
# COMPACT_ATOMS: atom_id res chain seq x y z
N PHE A 1 5.00 1.58 -1.47
CA PHE A 1 3.81 0.99 -0.81
C PHE A 1 4.10 -0.31 -0.06
N SER A 2 4.93 -1.21 -0.63
CA SER A 2 5.30 -2.51 -0.04
C SER A 2 5.71 -2.45 1.44
N LYS A 3 6.63 -1.55 1.81
CA LYS A 3 7.09 -1.34 3.20
C LYS A 3 5.96 -1.04 4.20
N ILE A 4 4.94 -0.30 3.78
CA ILE A 4 3.82 0.11 4.65
C ILE A 4 2.89 -1.07 4.87
N VAL A 5 2.65 -1.88 3.85
CA VAL A 5 1.74 -3.02 3.97
C VAL A 5 2.42 -4.24 4.58
N MET A 6 3.75 -4.25 4.69
CA MET A 6 4.50 -5.40 5.22
C MET A 6 3.95 -5.91 6.56
N PRO A 7 3.74 -5.08 7.62
CA PRO A 7 3.18 -5.58 8.88
C PRO A 7 1.79 -6.19 8.72
N LEU A 8 0.98 -5.67 7.81
CA LEU A 8 -0.35 -6.18 7.50
C LEU A 8 -0.28 -7.52 6.73
N THR A 9 0.64 -7.65 5.77
CA THR A 9 0.85 -8.91 5.03
C THR A 9 1.37 -10.05 5.90
N GLN A 10 2.02 -9.75 7.02
CA GLN A 10 2.44 -10.77 7.99
C GLN A 10 1.23 -11.35 8.74
N LEU A 11 0.14 -10.60 8.89
CA LEU A 11 -1.09 -11.07 9.53
C LEU A 11 -1.84 -12.11 8.68
N SER A 12 -1.65 -12.12 7.36
CA SER A 12 -2.32 -13.06 6.44
C SER A 12 -1.50 -14.32 6.14
N LYS A 13 -0.32 -14.48 6.75
CA LYS A 13 0.51 -15.67 6.56
C LYS A 13 -0.09 -16.88 7.27
N LYS A 14 -0.06 -18.02 6.59
CA LYS A 14 -0.42 -19.31 7.18
C LYS A 14 0.53 -19.62 8.34
N ASP A 15 -0.01 -20.27 9.37
CA ASP A 15 0.74 -20.70 10.57
C ASP A 15 1.30 -19.54 11.43
N GLN A 16 0.78 -18.32 11.26
CA GLN A 16 1.07 -17.18 12.11
C GLN A 16 -0.17 -16.76 12.91
N LEU A 17 0.02 -16.50 14.21
CA LEU A 17 -1.04 -15.95 15.05
C LEU A 17 -1.38 -14.53 14.60
N PHE A 18 -2.67 -14.27 14.43
CA PHE A 18 -3.17 -12.94 14.11
C PHE A 18 -3.00 -12.04 15.34
N MET A 19 -1.85 -11.36 15.42
CA MET A 19 -1.54 -10.41 16.48
C MET A 19 -1.50 -9.00 15.92
N TRP A 20 -2.52 -8.21 16.24
CA TRP A 20 -2.55 -6.81 15.88
C TRP A 20 -1.59 -6.01 16.75
N THR A 21 -0.44 -5.66 16.18
CA THR A 21 0.58 -4.87 16.88
C THR A 21 0.43 -3.37 16.59
N ASN A 22 1.08 -2.53 17.39
CA ASN A 22 1.11 -1.09 17.13
C ASN A 22 1.71 -0.75 15.75
N ALA A 23 2.64 -1.58 15.25
CA ALA A 23 3.17 -1.47 13.90
C ALA A 23 2.10 -1.75 12.82
N CYS A 24 1.17 -2.67 13.08
CA CYS A 24 0.03 -2.93 12.18
C CYS A 24 -0.92 -1.73 12.16
N GLU A 25 -1.26 -1.18 13.34
CA GLU A 25 -2.12 -0.01 13.43
C GLU A 25 -1.53 1.20 12.70
N THR A 26 -0.25 1.51 12.97
CA THR A 26 0.45 2.63 12.33
C THR A 26 0.48 2.46 10.80
N SER A 27 0.75 1.24 10.33
CA SER A 27 0.74 0.90 8.91
C SER A 27 -0.64 1.07 8.27
N PHE A 28 -1.69 0.65 8.98
CA PHE A 28 -3.06 0.76 8.50
C PHE A 28 -3.52 2.22 8.40
N GLN A 29 -3.18 3.06 9.39
CA GLN A 29 -3.50 4.49 9.36
C GLN A 29 -2.76 5.22 8.23
N GLU A 30 -1.48 4.93 8.03
CA GLU A 30 -0.70 5.50 6.92
C GLU A 30 -1.25 5.05 5.55
N LEU A 31 -1.67 3.79 5.42
CA LEU A 31 -2.30 3.30 4.20
C LEU A 31 -3.59 4.06 3.89
N LYS A 32 -4.48 4.22 4.88
CA LYS A 32 -5.71 5.02 4.72
C LYS A 32 -5.38 6.44 4.28
N ARG A 33 -4.43 7.10 4.94
CA ARG A 33 -4.01 8.47 4.59
C ARG A 33 -3.53 8.55 3.15
N ARG A 34 -2.68 7.63 2.69
CA ARG A 34 -2.17 7.65 1.31
C ARG A 34 -3.25 7.38 0.28
N LEU A 35 -4.19 6.47 0.55
CA LEU A 35 -5.30 6.18 -0.35
C LEU A 35 -6.32 7.32 -0.43
N THR A 36 -6.56 8.04 0.67
CA THR A 36 -7.51 9.16 0.68
C THR A 36 -6.90 10.48 0.18
N THR A 37 -5.57 10.60 0.18
CA THR A 37 -4.87 11.82 -0.28
C THR A 37 -4.29 11.70 -1.68
N SER A 38 -4.12 10.48 -2.21
CA SER A 38 -3.64 10.30 -3.58
C SER A 38 -4.77 10.61 -4.57
N LEU A 39 -4.51 11.54 -5.49
CA LEU A 39 -5.37 11.87 -6.63
C LEU A 39 -5.33 10.70 -7.65
N ILE A 40 -5.94 9.57 -7.33
CA ILE A 40 -6.06 8.41 -8.24
C ILE A 40 -7.36 8.53 -9.04
N LEU A 41 -7.62 9.66 -9.69
CA LEU A 41 -8.82 9.81 -10.52
C LEU A 41 -8.57 10.75 -11.70
N VAL A 42 -7.50 10.52 -12.46
CA VAL A 42 -7.39 11.04 -13.82
C VAL A 42 -7.72 9.90 -14.77
N LEU A 43 -8.74 10.11 -15.61
CA LEU A 43 -9.02 9.24 -16.75
C LEU A 43 -7.82 9.29 -17.69
N LEU A 44 -7.20 8.13 -17.90
CA LEU A 44 -6.07 8.00 -18.79
C LEU A 44 -6.56 8.09 -20.25
N ASP A 45 -5.95 8.96 -21.04
CA ASP A 45 -6.20 9.05 -22.48
C ASP A 45 -5.37 7.97 -23.20
N PRO A 46 -5.99 7.01 -23.90
CA PRO A 46 -5.27 5.96 -24.62
C PRO A 46 -4.44 6.46 -25.82
N ASN A 47 -4.61 7.71 -26.23
CA ASN A 47 -3.84 8.30 -27.33
C ASN A 47 -2.55 8.99 -26.88
N GLU A 48 -2.34 9.16 -25.57
CA GLU A 48 -1.15 9.80 -25.01
C GLU A 48 -0.14 8.74 -24.51
N PRO A 49 1.17 9.02 -24.57
CA PRO A 49 2.20 8.14 -24.03
C PRO A 49 2.11 8.06 -22.50
N PHE A 50 2.39 6.86 -21.96
CA PHE A 50 2.32 6.58 -20.53
C PHE A 50 3.72 6.48 -19.92
N ASP A 51 3.94 7.19 -18.81
CA ASP A 51 5.14 7.03 -17.99
C ASP A 51 4.88 6.02 -16.87
N VAL A 52 5.66 4.93 -16.86
CA VAL A 52 5.61 3.90 -15.82
C VAL A 52 6.74 4.13 -14.82
N PHE A 53 6.38 4.50 -13.59
CA PHE A 53 7.32 4.63 -12.49
C PHE A 53 7.32 3.36 -11.64
N CYS A 54 8.47 2.68 -11.54
CA CYS A 54 8.65 1.55 -10.64
C CYS A 54 9.38 1.98 -9.36
N ASP A 55 8.78 1.73 -8.21
CA ASP A 55 9.43 1.84 -6.90
C ASP A 55 9.68 0.44 -6.31
N ALA A 56 10.95 0.04 -6.25
CA ALA A 56 11.39 -1.18 -5.60
C ALA A 56 11.64 -0.89 -4.10
N SER A 57 10.57 -0.69 -3.34
CA SER A 57 10.69 -0.58 -1.89
C SER A 57 10.93 -1.98 -1.27
N HIS A 58 12.20 -2.27 -0.93
CA HIS A 58 12.68 -3.48 -0.23
C HIS A 58 12.14 -3.62 1.19
#